data_AF-A0A223V6A6-F1
#
_entry.id   AF-A0A223V6A6-F1
#
_cell.length_a   1.000
_cell.length_b   1.000
_cell.length_c   1.000
_cell.angle_alpha   90.00
_cell.angle_beta   90.00
_cell.angle_gamma   90.00
#
_symmetry.space_group_name_H-M   'P 1'
#
loop_
_entity.id
_entity.type
_entity.pdbx_description
1 polymer ?
#
loop_
_entity_poly.entity_id
_entity_poly.type
_entity_poly.pdbx_seq_one_letter_code
_entity_poly.pdbx_strand_id
1 'polypeptide(L)'
;MELYLQFGYGMMAHCKHLIKNWQSGTVILSPRDQDIDQMNGFVPDIHKLGGQVVFDPQFYVPHADHGRLTSHSFWPSDYSTALFNSVDVRRMLAVLRDEYNSPYETPFFILPGSRSSEINDNWYNYHTLIINEAQNLNVHENIYFTLCLSQEAMNSEEAIHDVLEYMDTWNVQGCYVVPEPSNNRYLVDNPNWLVNLMDLTAGLKLQGKQVVVGYANHQMLNLALTKTDAIASGNWLNVRSFNANKFNNPEDSVSRRSTWYYCPQSLSEYQIPFLDIARRLGILSDLRTDTENLSGYADILFSGAQPTTVKYGDRESFRHYLQCLRMQAQNSVKESYIETKESIKLRLEGADRLTKYFNDNGIRGKDRDFSDVVDSNLSALNVFHRLRGMVLSHKWDSI
;
A
#
# COMPACT_ATOMS: atom_id res chain seq x y z
N MET A 1 10.29 7.20 -4.84
CA MET A 1 9.06 6.47 -4.46
C MET A 1 8.32 7.30 -3.44
N GLU A 2 7.07 7.65 -3.73
CA GLU A 2 6.21 8.43 -2.84
C GLU A 2 5.41 7.54 -1.89
N LEU A 3 4.85 8.15 -0.84
CA LEU A 3 3.82 7.52 0.00
C LEU A 3 2.46 8.17 -0.29
N TYR A 4 1.50 7.36 -0.74
CA TYR A 4 0.10 7.75 -0.83
C TYR A 4 -0.65 7.34 0.43
N LEU A 5 -1.62 8.15 0.84
CA LEU A 5 -2.48 7.87 1.99
C LEU A 5 -3.66 7.01 1.55
N GLN A 6 -3.61 5.71 1.85
CA GLN A 6 -4.70 4.77 1.61
C GLN A 6 -5.83 5.05 2.60
N PHE A 7 -7.01 5.41 2.10
CA PHE A 7 -8.12 5.74 2.97
C PHE A 7 -8.67 4.51 3.70
N GLY A 8 -8.97 4.71 4.98
CA GLY A 8 -9.57 3.73 5.89
C GLY A 8 -10.46 4.44 6.89
N TYR A 9 -11.17 3.67 7.71
CA TYR A 9 -12.04 4.23 8.76
C TYR A 9 -11.28 5.23 9.65
N GLY A 10 -11.81 6.47 9.74
CA GLY A 10 -11.25 7.55 10.55
C GLY A 10 -10.10 8.34 9.90
N MET A 11 -9.77 8.11 8.63
CA MET A 11 -8.61 8.76 7.99
C MET A 11 -8.78 10.26 7.68
N MET A 12 -10.01 10.80 7.58
CA MET A 12 -10.24 12.21 7.17
C MET A 12 -9.36 13.22 7.92
N ALA A 13 -9.37 13.17 9.26
CA ALA A 13 -8.62 14.10 10.10
C ALA A 13 -7.11 13.84 10.10
N HIS A 14 -6.68 12.61 9.78
CA HIS A 14 -5.28 12.27 9.60
C HIS A 14 -4.77 12.82 8.27
N CYS A 15 -5.49 12.60 7.17
CA CYS A 15 -5.14 13.10 5.85
C CYS A 15 -5.03 14.63 5.85
N LYS A 16 -6.05 15.36 6.33
CA LYS A 16 -6.00 16.82 6.40
C LYS A 16 -4.80 17.32 7.21
N HIS A 17 -4.51 16.69 8.35
CA HIS A 17 -3.38 17.06 9.19
C HIS A 17 -2.03 16.79 8.51
N LEU A 18 -1.86 15.60 7.92
CA LEU A 18 -0.61 15.20 7.28
C LEU A 18 -0.36 15.99 5.99
N ILE A 19 -1.34 16.10 5.10
CA ILE A 19 -1.24 16.90 3.87
C ILE A 19 -0.93 18.36 4.17
N LYS A 20 -1.58 18.96 5.18
CA LYS A 20 -1.25 20.33 5.62
C LYS A 20 0.23 20.46 6.03
N ASN A 21 0.75 19.49 6.78
CA ASN A 21 2.12 19.53 7.27
C ASN A 21 3.14 19.23 6.15
N TRP A 22 2.77 18.38 5.20
CA TRP A 22 3.59 18.00 4.04
C TRP A 22 3.52 19.02 2.90
N GLN A 23 2.51 19.89 2.92
CA GLN A 23 2.16 20.85 1.86
C GLN A 23 1.97 20.20 0.47
N SER A 24 1.80 18.88 0.44
CA SER A 24 1.76 18.03 -0.75
C SER A 24 1.34 16.60 -0.37
N GLY A 25 0.95 15.81 -1.36
CA GLY A 25 0.72 14.37 -1.22
C GLY A 25 -0.62 13.93 -1.79
N THR A 26 -0.78 12.63 -1.94
CA THR A 26 -1.94 12.02 -2.60
C THR A 26 -2.73 11.14 -1.65
N VAL A 27 -4.05 11.27 -1.66
CA VAL A 27 -4.98 10.44 -0.87
C VAL A 27 -5.77 9.54 -1.81
N ILE A 28 -5.74 8.22 -1.58
CA ILE A 28 -6.54 7.24 -2.32
C ILE A 28 -7.89 7.06 -1.61
N LEU A 29 -8.96 7.66 -2.14
CA LEU A 29 -10.31 7.59 -1.60
C LEU A 29 -10.86 6.15 -1.62
N SER A 30 -11.77 5.85 -0.69
CA SER A 30 -12.34 4.51 -0.53
C SER A 30 -13.86 4.57 -0.45
N PRO A 31 -14.61 4.08 -1.47
CA PRO A 31 -16.07 3.95 -1.40
C PRO A 31 -16.53 2.96 -0.32
N ARG A 32 -15.67 2.04 0.11
CA ARG A 32 -15.96 1.19 1.27
C ARG A 32 -15.96 1.98 2.59
N ASP A 33 -15.07 2.95 2.73
CA ASP A 33 -14.86 3.69 3.98
C ASP A 33 -15.49 5.10 3.99
N GLN A 34 -16.00 5.60 2.86
CA GLN A 34 -16.65 6.91 2.70
C GLN A 34 -17.87 6.83 1.78
N ASP A 35 -18.94 7.57 2.10
CA ASP A 35 -20.03 7.83 1.16
C ASP A 35 -19.72 9.03 0.25
N ILE A 36 -20.55 9.26 -0.77
CA ILE A 36 -20.33 10.34 -1.76
C ILE A 36 -20.38 11.73 -1.13
N ASP A 37 -21.24 11.98 -0.15
CA ASP A 37 -21.35 13.27 0.53
C ASP A 37 -20.10 13.56 1.36
N GLN A 38 -19.58 12.55 2.05
CA GLN A 38 -18.31 12.61 2.77
C GLN A 38 -17.15 12.90 1.83
N MET A 39 -17.11 12.30 0.63
CA MET A 39 -16.09 12.59 -0.37
C MET A 39 -16.21 14.02 -0.90
N ASN A 40 -17.41 14.46 -1.27
CA ASN A 40 -17.70 15.81 -1.76
C ASN A 40 -17.28 16.90 -0.77
N GLY A 41 -17.47 16.68 0.54
CA GLY A 41 -16.98 17.60 1.57
C GLY A 41 -15.48 17.50 1.87
N PHE A 42 -14.86 16.36 1.58
CA PHE A 42 -13.46 16.08 1.93
C PHE A 42 -12.46 16.52 0.86
N VAL A 43 -12.77 16.27 -0.42
CA VAL A 43 -11.86 16.52 -1.54
C VAL A 43 -11.45 18.01 -1.64
N PRO A 44 -12.37 18.99 -1.57
CA PRO A 44 -12.00 20.40 -1.63
C PRO A 44 -11.05 20.82 -0.50
N ASP A 45 -11.21 20.24 0.69
CA ASP A 45 -10.32 20.51 1.83
C ASP A 45 -8.90 19.98 1.56
N ILE A 46 -8.76 18.83 0.91
CA ILE A 46 -7.43 18.30 0.54
C ILE A 46 -6.78 19.17 -0.53
N HIS A 47 -7.51 19.58 -1.56
CA HIS A 47 -6.98 20.47 -2.61
C HIS A 47 -6.55 21.81 -2.03
N LYS A 48 -7.34 22.41 -1.14
CA LYS A 48 -6.99 23.66 -0.45
C LYS A 48 -5.69 23.55 0.38
N LEU A 49 -5.38 22.35 0.86
CA LEU A 49 -4.15 22.07 1.62
C LEU A 49 -2.95 21.71 0.72
N GLY A 50 -3.11 21.74 -0.61
CA GLY A 50 -2.06 21.42 -1.59
C GLY A 50 -1.92 19.91 -1.87
N GLY A 51 -2.85 19.10 -1.40
CA GLY A 51 -2.88 17.67 -1.71
C GLY A 51 -3.70 17.36 -2.96
N GLN A 52 -3.57 16.13 -3.44
CA GLN A 52 -4.34 15.54 -4.52
C GLN A 52 -5.15 14.36 -4.00
N VAL A 53 -6.20 14.00 -4.73
CA VAL A 53 -6.96 12.78 -4.48
C VAL A 53 -6.99 11.89 -5.72
N VAL A 54 -7.05 10.59 -5.50
CA VAL A 54 -7.33 9.58 -6.53
C VAL A 54 -8.46 8.71 -6.01
N PHE A 55 -9.27 8.16 -6.91
CA PHE A 55 -10.40 7.33 -6.54
C PHE A 55 -10.13 5.87 -6.89
N ASP A 56 -10.12 5.00 -5.87
CA ASP A 56 -10.08 3.55 -6.04
C ASP A 56 -11.52 2.99 -6.02
N PRO A 57 -12.04 2.43 -7.11
CA PRO A 57 -13.39 1.85 -7.13
C PRO A 57 -13.60 0.67 -6.18
N GLN A 58 -12.51 0.02 -5.73
CA GLN A 58 -12.53 -1.12 -4.81
C GLN A 58 -13.39 -2.29 -5.26
N PHE A 59 -13.47 -2.51 -6.57
CA PHE A 59 -14.25 -3.59 -7.18
C PHE A 59 -13.55 -4.97 -7.12
N TYR A 60 -12.74 -5.21 -6.08
CA TYR A 60 -11.90 -6.40 -5.95
C TYR A 60 -12.71 -7.67 -5.68
N VAL A 61 -13.76 -7.56 -4.88
CA VAL A 61 -14.65 -8.67 -4.52
C VAL A 61 -16.01 -8.33 -5.08
N PRO A 62 -16.36 -8.82 -6.27
CA PRO A 62 -17.59 -8.34 -6.92
C PRO A 62 -18.88 -8.79 -6.23
N HIS A 63 -18.80 -9.88 -5.46
CA HIS A 63 -19.86 -10.37 -4.57
C HIS A 63 -19.79 -9.75 -3.16
N ALA A 64 -19.04 -8.66 -2.97
CA ALA A 64 -19.00 -7.94 -1.71
C ALA A 64 -20.41 -7.53 -1.29
N ASP A 65 -20.70 -7.65 0.01
CA ASP A 65 -21.98 -7.29 0.61
C ASP A 65 -21.87 -6.12 1.59
N HIS A 66 -20.69 -5.49 1.71
CA HIS A 66 -20.47 -4.35 2.60
C HIS A 66 -21.36 -3.16 2.20
N GLY A 67 -22.36 -2.86 3.04
CA GLY A 67 -23.48 -1.98 2.67
C GLY A 67 -23.09 -0.59 2.14
N ARG A 68 -22.01 0.02 2.65
CA ARG A 68 -21.56 1.31 2.11
C ARG A 68 -20.98 1.18 0.71
N LEU A 69 -20.13 0.17 0.48
CA LEU A 69 -19.45 -0.02 -0.80
C LEU A 69 -20.46 -0.29 -1.91
N THR A 70 -21.43 -1.16 -1.63
CA THR A 70 -22.47 -1.55 -2.57
C THR A 70 -23.57 -0.50 -2.76
N SER A 71 -23.62 0.53 -1.91
CA SER A 71 -24.58 1.64 -2.05
C SER A 71 -24.20 2.71 -3.07
N HIS A 72 -22.96 2.67 -3.58
CA HIS A 72 -22.52 3.62 -4.60
C HIS A 72 -23.16 3.31 -5.97
N SER A 73 -23.52 4.35 -6.70
CA SER A 73 -24.20 4.34 -8.00
C SER A 73 -23.50 3.51 -9.09
N PHE A 74 -22.17 3.43 -9.04
CA PHE A 74 -21.39 2.63 -9.98
C PHE A 74 -21.47 1.12 -9.70
N TRP A 75 -21.83 0.74 -8.47
CA TRP A 75 -21.90 -0.67 -8.08
C TRP A 75 -23.09 -1.36 -8.78
N PRO A 76 -22.92 -2.53 -9.40
CA PRO A 76 -24.00 -3.23 -10.09
C PRO A 76 -25.03 -3.82 -9.10
N SER A 77 -26.31 -3.78 -9.47
CA SER A 77 -27.42 -4.29 -8.64
C SER A 77 -27.63 -5.80 -8.72
N ASP A 78 -27.25 -6.45 -9.84
CA ASP A 78 -27.26 -7.91 -10.01
C ASP A 78 -25.96 -8.33 -10.72
N TYR A 79 -25.06 -8.97 -9.97
CA TYR A 79 -23.71 -9.24 -10.45
C TYR A 79 -23.62 -10.53 -11.30
N SER A 80 -24.56 -11.46 -11.19
CA SER A 80 -24.40 -12.81 -11.74
C SER A 80 -24.28 -12.86 -13.28
N THR A 81 -24.66 -11.79 -13.97
CA THR A 81 -24.67 -11.70 -15.45
C THR A 81 -24.28 -10.33 -16.03
N ALA A 82 -24.25 -9.26 -15.23
CA ALA A 82 -24.13 -7.89 -15.74
C ALA A 82 -22.73 -7.56 -16.28
N LEU A 83 -21.64 -7.89 -15.58
CA LEU A 83 -20.31 -7.37 -15.95
C LEU A 83 -19.61 -8.10 -17.10
N PHE A 84 -20.22 -9.14 -17.66
CA PHE A 84 -19.73 -9.78 -18.88
C PHE A 84 -20.19 -9.07 -20.17
N ASN A 85 -21.03 -8.04 -20.06
CA ASN A 85 -21.49 -7.29 -21.22
C ASN A 85 -20.90 -5.86 -21.25
N SER A 86 -20.66 -5.36 -22.46
CA SER A 86 -20.06 -4.04 -22.67
C SER A 86 -20.93 -2.88 -22.18
N VAL A 87 -22.26 -3.05 -22.14
CA VAL A 87 -23.21 -2.00 -21.75
C VAL A 87 -23.07 -1.68 -20.26
N ASP A 88 -23.02 -2.70 -19.41
CA ASP A 88 -22.89 -2.52 -17.96
C ASP A 88 -21.50 -2.01 -17.56
N VAL A 89 -20.45 -2.52 -18.20
CA VAL A 89 -19.08 -1.99 -18.03
C VAL A 89 -19.04 -0.51 -18.41
N ARG A 90 -19.59 -0.14 -19.57
CA ARG A 90 -19.67 1.26 -20.02
C ARG A 90 -20.44 2.13 -19.05
N ARG A 91 -21.58 1.66 -18.53
CA ARG A 91 -22.37 2.38 -17.52
C ARG A 91 -21.56 2.62 -16.26
N MET A 92 -20.92 1.59 -15.70
CA MET A 92 -20.08 1.69 -14.51
C MET A 92 -18.93 2.69 -14.72
N LEU A 93 -18.22 2.61 -15.84
CA LEU A 93 -17.11 3.50 -16.17
C LEU A 93 -17.57 4.95 -16.35
N ALA A 94 -18.72 5.19 -16.99
CA ALA A 94 -19.28 6.53 -17.13
C ALA A 94 -19.62 7.15 -15.76
N VAL A 95 -20.26 6.38 -14.86
CA VAL A 95 -20.56 6.84 -13.49
C VAL A 95 -19.26 7.14 -12.72
N LEU A 96 -18.27 6.25 -12.78
CA LEU A 96 -16.96 6.46 -12.15
C LEU A 96 -16.24 7.71 -12.68
N ARG A 97 -16.41 8.04 -13.97
CA ARG A 97 -15.85 9.25 -14.59
C ARG A 97 -16.61 10.50 -14.14
N ASP A 98 -17.93 10.48 -14.24
CA ASP A 98 -18.78 11.66 -14.15
C ASP A 98 -19.08 12.06 -12.70
N GLU A 99 -19.14 11.10 -11.77
CA GLU A 99 -19.46 11.35 -10.36
C GLU A 99 -18.23 11.38 -9.44
N TYR A 100 -17.11 10.77 -9.86
CA TYR A 100 -15.92 10.63 -9.00
C TYR A 100 -14.67 11.26 -9.64
N ASN A 101 -14.16 10.72 -10.75
CA ASN A 101 -12.84 11.17 -11.26
C ASN A 101 -12.85 12.63 -11.74
N SER A 102 -13.81 13.03 -12.58
CA SER A 102 -13.84 14.39 -13.13
C SER A 102 -14.15 15.45 -12.06
N PRO A 103 -15.17 15.27 -11.18
CA PRO A 103 -15.44 16.23 -10.11
C PRO A 103 -14.33 16.33 -9.07
N TYR A 104 -13.56 15.26 -8.85
CA TYR A 104 -12.46 15.24 -7.90
C TYR A 104 -11.10 15.58 -8.53
N GLU A 105 -11.07 15.94 -9.82
CA GLU A 105 -9.85 16.33 -10.56
C GLU A 105 -8.70 15.32 -10.34
N THR A 106 -9.02 14.03 -10.41
CA THR A 106 -8.03 12.99 -10.15
C THR A 106 -6.92 13.02 -11.21
N PRO A 107 -5.63 12.86 -10.85
CA PRO A 107 -4.53 12.90 -11.80
C PRO A 107 -4.47 11.67 -12.73
N PHE A 108 -5.18 10.61 -12.37
CA PHE A 108 -5.33 9.39 -13.16
C PHE A 108 -6.60 8.64 -12.73
N PHE A 109 -7.11 7.82 -13.65
CA PHE A 109 -8.30 7.00 -13.45
C PHE A 109 -7.91 5.56 -13.16
N ILE A 110 -8.26 5.06 -11.97
CA ILE A 110 -8.08 3.64 -11.62
C ILE A 110 -9.27 2.85 -12.15
N LEU A 111 -9.01 1.89 -13.04
CA LEU A 111 -10.05 1.01 -13.57
C LEU A 111 -10.60 0.08 -12.48
N PRO A 112 -11.91 -0.23 -12.47
CA PRO A 112 -12.42 -1.30 -11.62
C PRO A 112 -11.78 -2.63 -12.06
N GLY A 113 -11.35 -3.43 -11.09
CA GLY A 113 -10.71 -4.72 -11.34
C GLY A 113 -11.02 -5.72 -10.23
N SER A 114 -11.34 -6.94 -10.64
CA SER A 114 -11.64 -8.05 -9.74
C SER A 114 -10.35 -8.76 -9.29
N ARG A 115 -10.42 -9.32 -8.08
CA ARG A 115 -9.37 -10.16 -7.51
C ARG A 115 -9.23 -11.42 -8.35
N SER A 116 -8.01 -11.68 -8.80
CA SER A 116 -7.70 -12.77 -9.72
C SER A 116 -6.77 -13.79 -9.09
N SER A 117 -7.20 -15.06 -9.09
CA SER A 117 -6.38 -16.20 -8.65
C SER A 117 -5.70 -16.95 -9.78
N GLU A 118 -6.21 -16.80 -10.99
CA GLU A 118 -5.70 -17.44 -12.20
C GLU A 118 -5.53 -16.37 -13.28
N ILE A 119 -4.44 -16.47 -14.03
CA ILE A 119 -4.11 -15.58 -15.14
C ILE A 119 -4.16 -16.44 -16.41
N ASN A 120 -5.16 -16.23 -17.25
CA ASN A 120 -5.43 -17.03 -18.44
C ASN A 120 -6.19 -16.19 -19.50
N ASP A 121 -6.56 -16.80 -20.61
CA ASP A 121 -7.28 -16.12 -21.70
C ASP A 121 -8.60 -15.47 -21.24
N ASN A 122 -9.31 -16.07 -20.29
CA ASN A 122 -10.56 -15.47 -19.78
C ASN A 122 -10.28 -14.20 -18.98
N TRP A 123 -9.23 -14.22 -18.14
CA TRP A 123 -8.74 -13.04 -17.43
C TRP A 123 -8.36 -11.94 -18.43
N TYR A 124 -7.57 -12.29 -19.46
CA TYR A 124 -7.16 -11.36 -20.50
C TYR A 124 -8.35 -10.75 -21.25
N ASN A 125 -9.29 -11.58 -21.72
CA ASN A 125 -10.45 -11.13 -22.49
C ASN A 125 -11.36 -10.21 -21.65
N TYR A 126 -11.58 -10.56 -20.38
CA TYR A 126 -12.38 -9.76 -19.47
C TYR A 126 -11.79 -8.36 -19.25
N HIS A 127 -10.49 -8.29 -18.95
CA HIS A 127 -9.84 -7.00 -18.71
C HIS A 127 -9.61 -6.20 -19.99
N THR A 128 -9.40 -6.86 -21.13
CA THR A 128 -9.38 -6.21 -22.45
C THR A 128 -10.70 -5.50 -22.74
N LEU A 129 -11.84 -6.11 -22.41
CA LEU A 129 -13.15 -5.46 -22.55
C LEU A 129 -13.23 -4.16 -21.73
N ILE A 130 -12.82 -4.20 -20.45
CA ILE A 130 -12.87 -3.02 -19.57
C ILE A 130 -11.96 -1.90 -20.10
N ILE A 131 -10.73 -2.24 -20.51
CA ILE A 131 -9.77 -1.28 -21.02
C ILE A 131 -10.27 -0.64 -22.33
N ASN A 132 -10.79 -1.44 -23.25
CA ASN A 132 -11.33 -0.94 -24.52
C ASN A 132 -12.54 -0.02 -24.30
N GLU A 133 -13.47 -0.40 -23.40
CA GLU A 133 -14.61 0.48 -23.08
C GLU A 133 -14.17 1.77 -22.39
N ALA A 134 -13.16 1.73 -21.52
CA ALA A 134 -12.59 2.92 -20.90
C ALA A 134 -11.95 3.87 -21.93
N GLN A 135 -11.22 3.33 -22.90
CA GLN A 135 -10.63 4.11 -23.98
C GLN A 135 -11.70 4.68 -24.93
N ASN A 136 -12.70 3.88 -25.30
CA ASN A 136 -13.82 4.32 -26.15
C ASN A 136 -14.64 5.45 -25.52
N LEU A 137 -14.80 5.41 -24.20
CA LEU A 137 -15.45 6.47 -23.43
C LEU A 137 -14.57 7.68 -23.15
N ASN A 138 -13.28 7.59 -23.49
CA ASN A 138 -12.25 8.57 -23.13
C ASN A 138 -12.33 8.94 -21.64
N VAL A 139 -12.30 7.94 -20.76
CA VAL A 139 -12.55 8.18 -19.32
C VAL A 139 -11.51 9.10 -18.68
N HIS A 140 -10.27 9.05 -19.18
CA HIS A 140 -9.16 9.86 -18.71
C HIS A 140 -7.96 9.71 -19.65
N GLU A 141 -7.05 10.69 -19.69
CA GLU A 141 -5.81 10.60 -20.48
C GLU A 141 -4.79 9.62 -19.88
N ASN A 142 -4.77 9.54 -18.54
CA ASN A 142 -3.95 8.62 -17.76
C ASN A 142 -4.82 7.55 -17.10
N ILE A 143 -4.80 6.33 -17.64
CA ILE A 143 -5.57 5.19 -17.14
C ILE A 143 -4.62 4.23 -16.41
N TYR A 144 -5.01 3.84 -15.20
CA TYR A 144 -4.29 2.88 -14.38
C TYR A 144 -5.11 1.59 -14.29
N PHE A 145 -4.50 0.48 -14.69
CA PHE A 145 -5.12 -0.84 -14.59
C PHE A 145 -5.01 -1.39 -13.17
N THR A 146 -6.10 -1.90 -12.62
CA THR A 146 -6.11 -2.54 -11.30
C THR A 146 -5.63 -3.98 -11.41
N LEU A 147 -4.46 -4.27 -10.83
CA LEU A 147 -3.90 -5.62 -10.69
C LEU A 147 -4.12 -6.12 -9.27
N CYS A 148 -5.33 -6.62 -9.00
CA CYS A 148 -5.64 -7.25 -7.71
C CYS A 148 -5.36 -8.75 -7.78
N LEU A 149 -4.17 -9.16 -7.34
CA LEU A 149 -3.70 -10.54 -7.45
C LEU A 149 -3.85 -11.26 -6.12
N SER A 150 -4.39 -12.48 -6.17
CA SER A 150 -4.51 -13.32 -4.99
C SER A 150 -3.16 -13.82 -4.49
N GLN A 151 -3.14 -14.39 -3.28
CA GLN A 151 -1.97 -15.10 -2.80
C GLN A 151 -1.57 -16.25 -3.74
N GLU A 152 -2.52 -16.93 -4.40
CA GLU A 152 -2.22 -18.02 -5.34
C GLU A 152 -1.47 -17.50 -6.57
N ALA A 153 -1.98 -16.44 -7.20
CA ALA A 153 -1.32 -15.79 -8.33
C ALA A 153 0.04 -15.19 -7.92
N MET A 154 0.11 -14.52 -6.77
CA MET A 154 1.35 -13.92 -6.26
C MET A 154 2.43 -14.95 -5.91
N ASN A 155 2.07 -16.21 -5.66
CA ASN A 155 3.02 -17.30 -5.42
C ASN A 155 3.44 -18.05 -6.69
N SER A 156 2.85 -17.73 -7.84
CA SER A 156 3.14 -18.37 -9.12
C SER A 156 4.00 -17.46 -10.00
N GLU A 157 5.24 -17.88 -10.30
CA GLU A 157 6.12 -17.18 -11.24
C GLU A 157 5.51 -17.12 -12.65
N GLU A 158 4.85 -18.20 -13.09
CA GLU A 158 4.14 -18.28 -14.37
C GLU A 158 3.03 -17.24 -14.45
N ALA A 159 2.22 -17.10 -13.39
CA ALA A 159 1.15 -16.10 -13.36
C ALA A 159 1.70 -14.66 -13.45
N ILE A 160 2.85 -14.38 -12.82
CA ILE A 160 3.50 -13.07 -12.94
C ILE A 160 4.01 -12.83 -14.37
N HIS A 161 4.59 -13.87 -15.00
CA HIS A 161 5.03 -13.79 -16.39
C HIS A 161 3.86 -13.49 -17.34
N ASP A 162 2.75 -14.21 -17.21
CA ASP A 162 1.56 -14.03 -18.03
C ASP A 162 0.96 -12.63 -17.84
N VAL A 163 0.91 -12.12 -16.61
CA VAL A 163 0.48 -10.74 -16.34
C VAL A 163 1.36 -9.76 -17.12
N LEU A 164 2.69 -9.91 -17.07
CA LEU A 164 3.61 -9.01 -17.77
C LEU A 164 3.44 -9.10 -19.29
N GLU A 165 3.23 -10.29 -19.85
CA GLU A 165 2.98 -10.48 -21.28
C GLU A 165 1.68 -9.77 -21.71
N TYR A 166 0.59 -9.97 -20.99
CA TYR A 166 -0.67 -9.29 -21.28
C TYR A 166 -0.61 -7.78 -21.10
N MET A 167 0.09 -7.31 -20.07
CA MET A 167 0.25 -5.88 -19.80
C MET A 167 1.02 -5.14 -20.92
N ASP A 168 1.86 -5.85 -21.68
CA ASP A 168 2.59 -5.30 -22.83
C ASP A 168 1.65 -4.97 -24.01
N THR A 169 0.51 -5.68 -24.11
CA THR A 169 -0.47 -5.47 -25.20
C THR A 169 -1.45 -4.34 -24.90
N TRP A 170 -1.60 -3.94 -23.64
CA TRP A 170 -2.56 -2.94 -23.22
C TRP A 170 -1.99 -1.52 -23.18
N ASN A 171 -2.68 -0.60 -23.85
CA ASN A 171 -2.37 0.82 -23.85
C ASN A 171 -2.96 1.55 -22.63
N VAL A 172 -2.40 1.25 -21.45
CA VAL A 172 -2.64 1.96 -20.19
C VAL A 172 -1.35 2.65 -19.72
N GLN A 173 -1.46 3.75 -18.97
CA GLN A 173 -0.31 4.55 -18.52
C GLN A 173 0.30 4.01 -17.23
N GLY A 174 -0.46 3.25 -16.45
CA GLY A 174 0.03 2.71 -15.20
C GLY A 174 -0.75 1.52 -14.68
N CYS A 175 -0.32 1.04 -13.52
CA CYS A 175 -0.94 -0.02 -12.77
C CYS A 175 -1.10 0.39 -11.32
N TYR A 176 -2.27 0.09 -10.77
CA TYR A 176 -2.52 0.06 -9.35
C TYR A 176 -2.52 -1.40 -8.89
N VAL A 177 -1.42 -1.81 -8.26
CA VAL A 177 -1.14 -3.20 -7.87
C VAL A 177 -1.63 -3.41 -6.45
N VAL A 178 -2.47 -4.43 -6.25
CA VAL A 178 -3.03 -4.82 -4.96
C VAL A 178 -2.68 -6.29 -4.72
N PRO A 179 -1.49 -6.56 -4.14
CA PRO A 179 -1.03 -7.92 -3.95
C PRO A 179 -1.59 -8.47 -2.63
N GLU A 180 -2.36 -9.55 -2.69
CA GLU A 180 -2.78 -10.23 -1.47
C GLU A 180 -1.59 -10.97 -0.84
N PRO A 181 -1.30 -10.73 0.45
CA PRO A 181 -0.18 -11.36 1.13
C PRO A 181 -0.41 -12.86 1.33
N SER A 182 0.68 -13.63 1.22
CA SER A 182 0.66 -15.06 1.55
C SER A 182 0.15 -15.29 2.98
N ASN A 183 -0.81 -16.21 3.14
CA ASN A 183 -1.42 -16.57 4.42
C ASN A 183 -2.06 -15.40 5.18
N ASN A 184 -2.47 -14.32 4.49
CA ASN A 184 -3.02 -13.11 5.10
C ASN A 184 -2.12 -12.46 6.17
N ARG A 185 -0.79 -12.67 6.10
CA ARG A 185 0.14 -12.11 7.09
C ARG A 185 0.37 -10.63 6.83
N TYR A 186 0.50 -9.86 7.92
CA TYR A 186 0.88 -8.45 7.85
C TYR A 186 2.30 -8.28 7.32
N LEU A 187 3.25 -9.04 7.86
CA LEU A 187 4.61 -9.16 7.35
C LEU A 187 4.75 -10.53 6.68
N VAL A 188 5.11 -10.53 5.40
CA VAL A 188 5.19 -11.73 4.55
C VAL A 188 6.56 -12.37 4.70
N ASP A 189 6.59 -13.61 5.20
CA ASP A 189 7.81 -14.41 5.36
C ASP A 189 8.10 -15.32 4.16
N ASN A 190 7.26 -15.32 3.13
CA ASN A 190 7.50 -16.08 1.91
C ASN A 190 8.41 -15.28 0.95
N PRO A 191 9.67 -15.71 0.71
CA PRO A 191 10.58 -15.00 -0.20
C PRO A 191 10.12 -15.03 -1.66
N ASN A 192 9.45 -16.10 -2.12
CA ASN A 192 8.97 -16.18 -3.50
C ASN A 192 7.90 -15.13 -3.78
N TRP A 193 6.97 -14.93 -2.84
CA TRP A 193 5.97 -13.87 -2.93
C TRP A 193 6.61 -12.48 -3.08
N LEU A 194 7.67 -12.22 -2.30
CA LEU A 194 8.41 -10.95 -2.38
C LEU A 194 9.15 -10.80 -3.71
N VAL A 195 9.83 -11.85 -4.19
CA VAL A 195 10.49 -11.85 -5.51
C VAL A 195 9.47 -11.58 -6.61
N ASN A 196 8.31 -12.24 -6.57
CA ASN A 196 7.24 -12.10 -7.55
C ASN A 196 6.66 -10.68 -7.57
N LEU A 197 6.44 -10.06 -6.41
CA LEU A 197 6.02 -8.66 -6.34
C LEU A 197 7.10 -7.71 -6.90
N MET A 198 8.37 -7.98 -6.58
CA MET A 198 9.47 -7.19 -7.12
C MET A 198 9.59 -7.35 -8.65
N ASP A 199 9.44 -8.57 -9.16
CA ASP A 199 9.51 -8.88 -10.58
C ASP A 199 8.36 -8.26 -11.37
N LEU A 200 7.13 -8.37 -10.86
CA LEU A 200 5.96 -7.72 -11.42
C LEU A 200 6.15 -6.21 -11.53
N THR A 201 6.49 -5.56 -10.41
CA THR A 201 6.63 -4.09 -10.40
C THR A 201 7.78 -3.62 -11.29
N ALA A 202 8.92 -4.32 -11.29
CA ALA A 202 10.03 -3.99 -12.18
C ALA A 202 9.68 -4.23 -13.66
N GLY A 203 8.97 -5.31 -13.99
CA GLY A 203 8.52 -5.61 -15.35
C GLY A 203 7.62 -4.51 -15.89
N LEU A 204 6.63 -4.07 -15.10
CA LEU A 204 5.75 -2.96 -15.45
C LEU A 204 6.52 -1.64 -15.66
N LYS A 205 7.48 -1.33 -14.77
CA LYS A 205 8.35 -0.15 -14.93
C LYS A 205 9.22 -0.23 -16.20
N LEU A 206 9.74 -1.42 -16.53
CA LEU A 206 10.52 -1.64 -17.76
C LEU A 206 9.68 -1.53 -19.04
N GLN A 207 8.36 -1.74 -18.95
CA GLN A 207 7.38 -1.45 -20.00
C GLN A 207 6.94 0.04 -20.04
N GLY A 208 7.55 0.90 -19.22
CA GLY A 208 7.25 2.33 -19.16
C GLY A 208 5.95 2.68 -18.44
N LYS A 209 5.36 1.73 -17.69
CA LYS A 209 4.16 1.99 -16.89
C LYS A 209 4.53 2.71 -15.60
N GLN A 210 3.63 3.55 -15.12
CA GLN A 210 3.64 4.01 -13.72
C GLN A 210 3.11 2.90 -12.81
N VAL A 211 3.65 2.76 -11.60
CA VAL A 211 3.31 1.68 -10.67
C VAL A 211 3.05 2.23 -9.27
N VAL A 212 1.82 2.01 -8.80
CA VAL A 212 1.40 2.32 -7.42
C VAL A 212 1.01 1.01 -6.74
N VAL A 213 1.62 0.69 -5.60
CA VAL A 213 1.27 -0.51 -4.83
C VAL A 213 0.36 -0.15 -3.66
N GLY A 214 -0.89 -0.56 -3.75
CA GLY A 214 -1.91 -0.39 -2.72
C GLY A 214 -1.70 -1.29 -1.50
N TYR A 215 -2.32 -0.93 -0.38
CA TYR A 215 -2.32 -1.76 0.85
C TYR A 215 -0.92 -2.19 1.31
N ALA A 216 0.06 -1.30 1.19
CA ALA A 216 1.44 -1.54 1.54
C ALA A 216 1.76 -1.16 3.00
N ASN A 217 2.81 -1.77 3.53
CA ASN A 217 3.42 -1.42 4.82
C ASN A 217 4.93 -1.19 4.63
N HIS A 218 5.66 -1.04 5.74
CA HIS A 218 7.09 -0.75 5.72
C HIS A 218 7.94 -1.87 5.10
N GLN A 219 7.46 -3.11 4.99
CA GLN A 219 8.17 -4.17 4.27
C GLN A 219 8.35 -3.84 2.78
N MET A 220 7.37 -3.14 2.19
CA MET A 220 7.34 -2.77 0.76
C MET A 220 8.28 -1.58 0.44
N LEU A 221 9.07 -1.12 1.42
CA LEU A 221 10.20 -0.20 1.16
C LEU A 221 11.26 -0.82 0.24
N ASN A 222 11.30 -2.15 0.11
CA ASN A 222 12.18 -2.86 -0.82
C ASN A 222 11.81 -2.63 -2.30
N LEU A 223 10.56 -2.23 -2.60
CA LEU A 223 10.10 -1.89 -3.96
C LEU A 223 10.75 -0.62 -4.51
N ALA A 224 11.49 0.12 -3.68
CA ALA A 224 12.38 1.16 -4.19
C ALA A 224 13.39 0.62 -5.22
N LEU A 225 13.81 -0.64 -5.09
CA LEU A 225 14.74 -1.27 -6.03
C LEU A 225 14.14 -1.55 -7.41
N THR A 226 12.81 -1.54 -7.51
CA THR A 226 12.08 -1.81 -8.76
C THR A 226 11.65 -0.53 -9.46
N LYS A 227 11.97 0.64 -8.88
CA LYS A 227 11.51 1.98 -9.30
C LYS A 227 9.99 2.15 -9.24
N THR A 228 9.31 1.41 -8.36
CA THR A 228 7.91 1.68 -8.01
C THR A 228 7.73 3.16 -7.67
N ASP A 229 6.72 3.78 -8.30
CA ASP A 229 6.51 5.23 -8.19
C ASP A 229 5.94 5.60 -6.84
N ALA A 230 4.99 4.82 -6.32
CA ALA A 230 4.45 5.00 -4.97
C ALA A 230 4.02 3.69 -4.30
N ILE A 231 4.05 3.70 -2.97
CA ILE A 231 3.32 2.74 -2.13
C ILE A 231 2.17 3.47 -1.42
N ALA A 232 1.06 2.80 -1.14
CA ALA A 232 -0.07 3.39 -0.44
C ALA A 232 -0.33 2.68 0.89
N SER A 233 -0.46 3.44 1.98
CA SER A 233 -0.63 2.92 3.33
C SER A 233 -1.57 3.78 4.16
N GLY A 234 -2.16 3.21 5.22
CA GLY A 234 -3.15 3.91 6.04
C GLY A 234 -2.96 3.76 7.55
N ASN A 235 -4.00 4.07 8.31
CA ASN A 235 -3.98 4.04 9.77
C ASN A 235 -4.06 2.63 10.37
N TRP A 236 -4.93 1.78 9.85
CA TRP A 236 -5.18 0.42 10.38
C TRP A 236 -4.50 -0.66 9.55
N LEU A 237 -4.25 -1.84 10.13
CA LEU A 237 -3.59 -2.95 9.42
C LEU A 237 -4.32 -3.36 8.14
N ASN A 238 -5.66 -3.29 8.12
CA ASN A 238 -6.48 -3.65 6.95
C ASN A 238 -6.40 -2.63 5.79
N VAL A 239 -5.65 -1.54 5.95
CA VAL A 239 -5.25 -0.60 4.88
C VAL A 239 -3.72 -0.51 4.74
N ARG A 240 -3.01 -1.46 5.35
CA ARG A 240 -1.55 -1.67 5.24
C ARG A 240 -1.19 -3.09 4.77
N SER A 241 -2.20 -3.91 4.55
CA SER A 241 -2.14 -5.29 4.11
C SER A 241 -3.51 -5.63 3.54
N PHE A 242 -3.56 -6.03 2.27
CA PHE A 242 -4.81 -6.34 1.61
C PHE A 242 -5.41 -7.62 2.22
N ASN A 243 -6.75 -7.64 2.33
CA ASN A 243 -7.50 -8.84 2.68
C ASN A 243 -8.91 -8.72 2.09
N ALA A 244 -9.29 -9.68 1.26
CA ALA A 244 -10.59 -9.69 0.57
C ALA A 244 -11.79 -9.66 1.53
N ASN A 245 -11.67 -10.22 2.74
CA ASN A 245 -12.76 -10.25 3.72
C ASN A 245 -13.16 -8.85 4.21
N LYS A 246 -12.28 -7.84 4.07
CA LYS A 246 -12.60 -6.44 4.45
C LYS A 246 -13.81 -5.88 3.66
N PHE A 247 -14.05 -6.39 2.47
CA PHE A 247 -15.10 -5.92 1.56
C PHE A 247 -16.44 -6.63 1.78
N ASN A 248 -16.49 -7.58 2.72
CA ASN A 248 -17.73 -8.18 3.17
C ASN A 248 -18.21 -7.50 4.47
N ASN A 249 -19.47 -7.73 4.83
CA ASN A 249 -20.01 -7.28 6.10
C ASN A 249 -19.20 -7.89 7.24
N PRO A 250 -18.79 -7.07 8.23
CA PRO A 250 -17.99 -7.57 9.34
C PRO A 250 -18.80 -8.57 10.16
N GLU A 251 -18.20 -9.72 10.47
CA GLU A 251 -18.71 -10.59 11.52
C GLU A 251 -18.55 -9.88 12.88
N ASP A 252 -19.57 -9.97 13.73
CA ASP A 252 -19.60 -9.39 15.07
C ASP A 252 -18.44 -9.93 15.92
N SER A 253 -17.29 -9.24 15.89
CA SER A 253 -16.12 -9.58 16.67
C SER A 253 -15.57 -8.34 17.37
N VAL A 254 -15.56 -8.40 18.70
CA VAL A 254 -14.96 -7.38 19.55
C VAL A 254 -13.45 -7.64 19.60
N SER A 255 -12.69 -7.08 18.66
CA SER A 255 -11.23 -7.12 18.72
C SER A 255 -10.69 -6.15 19.77
N ARG A 256 -9.78 -6.63 20.62
CA ARG A 256 -9.13 -5.83 21.67
C ARG A 256 -8.13 -4.86 21.05
N ARG A 257 -8.48 -3.57 21.02
CA ARG A 257 -7.62 -2.51 20.48
C ARG A 257 -6.40 -2.29 21.38
N SER A 258 -5.23 -2.23 20.76
CA SER A 258 -3.96 -1.87 21.41
C SER A 258 -3.31 -0.76 20.60
N THR A 259 -2.74 0.24 21.27
CA THR A 259 -1.93 1.28 20.62
C THR A 259 -0.51 0.78 20.44
N TRP A 260 0.07 1.07 19.28
CA TRP A 260 1.41 0.62 18.89
C TRP A 260 2.32 1.81 18.58
N TYR A 261 3.60 1.68 18.89
CA TYR A 261 4.66 2.58 18.46
C TYR A 261 5.43 1.91 17.33
N TYR A 262 5.59 2.60 16.20
CA TYR A 262 6.44 2.13 15.11
C TYR A 262 7.87 2.62 15.35
N CYS A 263 8.82 1.70 15.36
CA CYS A 263 10.25 1.98 15.48
C CYS A 263 10.89 1.89 14.08
N PRO A 264 11.12 3.02 13.37
CA PRO A 264 11.51 2.97 11.96
C PRO A 264 12.86 2.31 11.73
N GLN A 265 13.81 2.47 12.65
CA GLN A 265 15.15 1.88 12.54
C GLN A 265 15.16 0.36 12.67
N SER A 266 14.21 -0.22 13.43
CA SER A 266 14.07 -1.68 13.56
C SER A 266 13.05 -2.27 12.59
N LEU A 267 12.34 -1.43 11.85
CA LEU A 267 11.19 -1.80 11.02
C LEU A 267 10.09 -2.55 11.78
N SER A 268 10.03 -2.46 13.11
CA SER A 268 9.05 -3.18 13.93
C SER A 268 8.06 -2.23 14.61
N GLU A 269 6.89 -2.76 14.98
CA GLU A 269 5.94 -2.05 15.84
C GLU A 269 5.89 -2.71 17.23
N TYR A 270 5.84 -1.89 18.29
CA TYR A 270 5.82 -2.34 19.68
C TYR A 270 4.59 -1.82 20.42
N GLN A 271 3.94 -2.67 21.22
CA GLN A 271 2.90 -2.22 22.12
C GLN A 271 3.50 -1.33 23.22
N ILE A 272 2.81 -0.27 23.63
CA ILE A 272 3.31 0.68 24.62
C ILE A 272 3.84 0.03 25.92
N PRO A 273 3.24 -1.05 26.46
CA PRO A 273 3.81 -1.76 27.61
C PRO A 273 5.24 -2.29 27.41
N PHE A 274 5.66 -2.63 26.19
CA PHE A 274 7.05 -3.04 25.93
C PHE A 274 8.03 -1.86 26.02
N LEU A 275 7.57 -0.62 25.77
CA LEU A 275 8.39 0.57 26.00
C LEU A 275 8.58 0.82 27.51
N ASP A 276 7.63 0.45 28.37
CA ASP A 276 7.83 0.47 29.82
C ASP A 276 8.94 -0.50 30.26
N ILE A 277 9.00 -1.68 29.64
CA ILE A 277 10.08 -2.65 29.86
C ILE A 277 11.41 -2.07 29.42
N ALA A 278 11.48 -1.47 28.22
CA ALA A 278 12.68 -0.78 27.74
C ALA A 278 13.14 0.32 28.70
N ARG A 279 12.21 1.10 29.26
CA ARG A 279 12.51 2.11 30.29
C ARG A 279 13.09 1.49 31.55
N ARG A 280 12.49 0.40 32.04
CA ARG A 280 12.97 -0.33 33.23
C ARG A 280 14.39 -0.85 33.07
N LEU A 281 14.75 -1.24 31.84
CA LEU A 281 16.08 -1.75 31.49
C LEU A 281 17.08 -0.65 31.10
N GLY A 282 16.64 0.62 31.02
CA GLY A 282 17.51 1.75 30.66
C GLY A 282 17.82 1.89 29.17
N ILE A 283 17.09 1.18 28.30
CA ILE A 283 17.33 1.14 26.84
C ILE A 283 16.20 1.78 26.02
N LEU A 284 15.29 2.52 26.67
CA LEU A 284 14.19 3.21 25.99
C LEU A 284 14.70 4.21 24.92
N SER A 285 15.84 4.86 25.15
CA SER A 285 16.45 5.76 24.17
C SER A 285 16.78 5.08 22.85
N ASP A 286 17.09 3.79 22.86
CA ASP A 286 17.53 3.04 21.69
C ASP A 286 16.36 2.77 20.72
N LEU A 287 15.13 2.78 21.25
CA LEU A 287 13.89 2.70 20.49
C LEU A 287 13.45 4.06 19.92
N ARG A 288 14.11 5.16 20.30
CA ARG A 288 13.66 6.51 19.90
C ARG A 288 13.81 6.69 18.40
N THR A 289 12.77 7.22 17.77
CA THR A 289 12.77 7.54 16.35
C THR A 289 13.90 8.51 16.00
N ASP A 290 14.68 8.19 14.97
CA ASP A 290 15.70 9.12 14.46
C ASP A 290 15.08 10.41 13.92
N THR A 291 15.80 11.52 14.14
CA THR A 291 15.35 12.87 13.74
C THR A 291 15.10 13.01 12.23
N GLU A 292 15.77 12.20 11.40
CA GLU A 292 15.57 12.13 9.95
C GLU A 292 14.13 11.76 9.53
N ASN A 293 13.37 11.09 10.40
CA ASN A 293 11.97 10.76 10.14
C ASN A 293 11.01 11.95 10.35
N LEU A 294 11.50 13.06 10.90
CA LEU A 294 10.74 14.31 11.12
C LEU A 294 9.40 14.09 11.85
N SER A 295 9.37 13.14 12.79
CA SER A 295 8.15 12.68 13.44
C SER A 295 8.12 13.00 14.94
N GLY A 296 7.61 14.18 15.30
CA GLY A 296 7.44 14.58 16.70
C GLY A 296 6.25 13.94 17.42
N TYR A 297 5.44 13.13 16.72
CA TYR A 297 4.21 12.56 17.28
C TYR A 297 4.46 11.54 18.41
N ALA A 298 5.63 10.91 18.43
CA ALA A 298 6.01 9.92 19.44
C ALA A 298 6.89 10.47 20.56
N ASP A 299 7.32 11.75 20.50
CA ASP A 299 8.27 12.32 21.46
C ASP A 299 7.81 12.21 22.92
N ILE A 300 6.50 12.26 23.16
CA ILE A 300 5.93 12.14 24.50
C ILE A 300 6.30 10.81 25.18
N LEU A 301 6.48 9.72 24.41
CA LEU A 301 6.89 8.41 24.91
C LEU A 301 8.33 8.42 25.47
N PHE A 302 9.15 9.38 25.04
CA PHE A 302 10.57 9.50 25.39
C PHE A 302 10.86 10.70 26.30
N SER A 303 9.82 11.32 26.88
CA SER A 303 9.91 12.53 27.71
C SER A 303 10.45 12.30 29.14
N GLY A 304 10.74 11.05 29.52
CA GLY A 304 11.24 10.65 30.84
C GLY A 304 10.18 10.07 31.79
N ALA A 305 8.89 10.27 31.50
CA ALA A 305 7.79 9.59 32.19
C ALA A 305 7.66 8.11 31.76
N GLN A 306 6.78 7.35 32.42
CA GLN A 306 6.49 5.98 32.00
C GLN A 306 5.67 6.02 30.70
N PRO A 307 6.09 5.31 29.63
CA PRO A 307 5.37 5.31 28.36
C PRO A 307 3.86 5.04 28.45
N THR A 308 3.41 4.12 29.31
CA THR A 308 1.96 3.86 29.49
C THR A 308 1.20 4.95 30.26
N THR A 309 1.89 5.89 30.92
CA THR A 309 1.24 6.98 31.67
C THR A 309 1.14 8.28 30.88
N VAL A 310 1.81 8.38 29.73
CA VAL A 310 1.73 9.55 28.86
C VAL A 310 0.55 9.47 27.90
N LYS A 311 0.12 10.62 27.38
CA LYS A 311 -1.01 10.74 26.44
C LYS A 311 -0.59 10.40 25.00
N TYR A 312 -0.14 9.18 24.76
CA TYR A 312 0.10 8.64 23.42
C TYR A 312 -1.02 7.66 23.05
N GLY A 313 -1.85 8.02 22.08
CA GLY A 313 -2.97 7.20 21.62
C GLY A 313 -2.89 6.86 20.15
N ASP A 314 -3.97 6.27 19.63
CA ASP A 314 -4.10 5.87 18.22
C ASP A 314 -3.86 7.03 17.27
N ARG A 315 -4.27 8.25 17.66
CA ARG A 315 -4.09 9.44 16.81
C ARG A 315 -2.62 9.75 16.57
N GLU A 316 -1.82 9.76 17.64
CA GLU A 316 -0.38 9.98 17.60
C GLU A 316 0.30 8.81 16.88
N SER A 317 -0.11 7.56 17.18
CA SER A 317 0.39 6.35 16.54
C SER A 317 0.24 6.33 15.03
N PHE A 318 -0.95 6.64 14.51
CA PHE A 318 -1.18 6.63 13.06
C PHE A 318 -0.39 7.71 12.35
N ARG A 319 -0.36 8.93 12.92
CA ARG A 319 0.40 10.04 12.35
C ARG A 319 1.89 9.78 12.42
N HIS A 320 2.37 9.18 13.50
CA HIS A 320 3.76 8.77 13.66
C HIS A 320 4.17 7.78 12.57
N TYR A 321 3.43 6.68 12.42
CA TYR A 321 3.70 5.66 11.42
C TYR A 321 3.74 6.23 10.00
N LEU A 322 2.70 6.97 9.60
CA LEU A 322 2.58 7.50 8.24
C LEU A 322 3.65 8.56 7.95
N GLN A 323 4.03 9.37 8.94
CA GLN A 323 5.14 10.32 8.81
C GLN A 323 6.47 9.59 8.60
N CYS A 324 6.79 8.61 9.43
CA CYS A 324 8.05 7.85 9.30
C CYS A 324 8.10 7.08 7.98
N LEU A 325 7.01 6.41 7.61
CA LEU A 325 6.93 5.66 6.35
C LEU A 325 7.10 6.58 5.14
N ARG A 326 6.55 7.81 5.17
CA ARG A 326 6.76 8.80 4.11
C ARG A 326 8.24 9.10 3.94
N MET A 327 8.92 9.45 5.03
CA MET A 327 10.35 9.78 4.97
C MET A 327 11.19 8.59 4.49
N GLN A 328 10.89 7.39 4.97
CA GLN A 328 11.57 6.17 4.53
C GLN A 328 11.33 5.89 3.04
N ALA A 329 10.12 6.08 2.53
CA ALA A 329 9.78 5.89 1.12
C ALA A 329 10.48 6.93 0.24
N GLN A 330 10.43 8.21 0.60
CA GLN A 330 11.09 9.28 -0.15
C GLN A 330 12.61 9.10 -0.21
N ASN A 331 13.21 8.61 0.87
CA ASN A 331 14.65 8.37 0.96
C ASN A 331 15.10 6.98 0.47
N SER A 332 14.19 6.15 -0.05
CA SER A 332 14.49 4.75 -0.38
C SER A 332 15.23 4.56 -1.70
N VAL A 333 14.89 5.35 -2.72
CA VAL A 333 15.53 5.32 -4.05
C VAL A 333 16.79 6.19 -4.01
N LYS A 334 17.91 5.66 -4.50
CA LYS A 334 19.22 6.36 -4.60
C LYS A 334 19.57 6.68 -6.05
N GLU A 335 20.71 7.33 -6.24
CA GLU A 335 21.18 7.78 -7.56
C GLU A 335 21.36 6.60 -8.52
N SER A 336 21.84 5.45 -8.03
CA SER A 336 21.97 4.23 -8.84
C SER A 336 21.19 3.04 -8.28
N TYR A 337 20.98 2.04 -9.16
CA TYR A 337 20.43 0.75 -8.77
C TYR A 337 21.25 0.07 -7.66
N ILE A 338 22.59 0.08 -7.80
CA ILE A 338 23.49 -0.56 -6.82
C ILE A 338 23.43 0.15 -5.47
N GLU A 339 23.46 1.48 -5.45
CA GLU A 339 23.32 2.24 -4.21
C GLU A 339 21.97 2.00 -3.54
N THR A 340 20.89 1.91 -4.32
CA THR A 340 19.56 1.59 -3.80
C THR A 340 19.53 0.21 -3.16
N LYS A 341 20.10 -0.80 -3.84
CA LYS A 341 20.21 -2.16 -3.33
C LYS A 341 21.01 -2.20 -2.02
N GLU A 342 22.19 -1.60 -1.99
CA GLU A 342 23.04 -1.60 -0.80
C GLU A 342 22.39 -0.82 0.35
N SER A 343 21.68 0.29 0.06
CA SER A 343 20.92 1.02 1.07
C SER A 343 19.78 0.19 1.66
N ILE A 344 19.06 -0.58 0.85
CA ILE A 344 18.00 -1.49 1.32
C ILE A 344 18.62 -2.61 2.17
N LYS A 345 19.70 -3.22 1.69
CA LYS A 345 20.42 -4.28 2.41
C LYS A 345 20.89 -3.81 3.80
N LEU A 346 21.53 -2.65 3.87
CA LEU A 346 21.99 -2.06 5.14
C LEU A 346 20.83 -1.79 6.11
N ARG A 347 19.67 -1.35 5.59
CA ARG A 347 18.47 -1.16 6.41
C ARG A 347 17.96 -2.49 6.97
N LEU A 348 17.90 -3.55 6.15
CA LEU A 348 17.45 -4.88 6.57
C LEU A 348 18.40 -5.48 7.63
N GLU A 349 19.72 -5.42 7.39
CA GLU A 349 20.72 -5.90 8.35
C GLU A 349 20.76 -5.05 9.64
N GLY A 350 20.51 -3.75 9.53
CA GLY A 350 20.34 -2.87 10.68
C GLY A 350 19.12 -3.24 11.53
N ALA A 351 17.98 -3.44 10.87
CA ALA A 351 16.75 -3.89 11.51
C ALA A 351 16.92 -5.25 12.19
N ASP A 352 17.61 -6.20 11.56
CA ASP A 352 17.94 -7.51 12.14
C ASP A 352 18.73 -7.39 13.45
N ARG A 353 19.82 -6.60 13.43
CA ARG A 353 20.64 -6.38 14.63
C ARG A 353 19.84 -5.73 15.75
N LEU A 354 19.05 -4.71 15.44
CA LEU A 354 18.24 -3.99 16.43
C LEU A 354 17.13 -4.86 17.01
N THR A 355 16.39 -5.58 16.16
CA THR A 355 15.31 -6.48 16.62
C THR A 355 15.87 -7.62 17.45
N LYS A 356 17.02 -8.22 17.09
CA LYS A 356 17.72 -9.20 17.95
C LYS A 356 18.11 -8.60 19.30
N TYR A 357 18.73 -7.43 19.32
CA TYR A 357 19.08 -6.71 20.56
C TYR A 357 17.84 -6.44 21.44
N PHE A 358 16.74 -5.97 20.86
CA PHE A 358 15.49 -5.73 21.60
C PHE A 358 14.87 -7.03 22.12
N ASN A 359 14.87 -8.09 21.30
CA ASN A 359 14.36 -9.41 21.68
C ASN A 359 15.15 -10.03 22.84
N ASP A 360 16.48 -9.91 22.84
CA ASP A 360 17.37 -10.37 23.92
C ASP A 360 17.12 -9.61 25.23
N ASN A 361 16.61 -8.38 25.13
CA ASN A 361 16.20 -7.55 26.27
C ASN A 361 14.68 -7.65 26.57
N GLY A 362 13.96 -8.61 25.98
CA GLY A 362 12.55 -8.87 26.29
C GLY A 362 11.54 -7.88 25.68
N ILE A 363 11.96 -7.04 24.73
CA ILE A 363 11.10 -6.14 23.96
C ILE A 363 10.72 -6.82 22.65
N ARG A 364 9.44 -7.15 22.47
CA ARG A 364 8.98 -7.96 21.32
C ARG A 364 7.84 -7.30 20.55
N GLY A 365 7.92 -7.34 19.22
CA GLY A 365 6.90 -6.79 18.31
C GLY A 365 5.75 -7.75 17.99
N LYS A 366 5.82 -9.01 18.44
CA LYS A 366 4.87 -10.09 18.09
C LYS A 366 4.77 -10.24 16.56
N ASP A 367 3.57 -10.33 16.01
CA ASP A 367 3.27 -10.41 14.58
C ASP A 367 3.66 -9.15 13.77
N ARG A 368 4.17 -8.11 14.45
CA ARG A 368 4.70 -6.89 13.86
C ARG A 368 6.20 -6.72 14.10
N ASP A 369 6.89 -7.80 14.48
CA ASP A 369 8.34 -7.81 14.61
C ASP A 369 9.00 -8.16 13.28
N PHE A 370 9.85 -7.28 12.79
CA PHE A 370 10.50 -7.45 11.50
C PHE A 370 11.53 -8.59 11.50
N SER A 371 12.03 -9.00 12.68
CA SER A 371 12.95 -10.15 12.80
C SER A 371 12.41 -11.42 12.14
N ASP A 372 11.09 -11.57 12.09
CA ASP A 372 10.42 -12.75 11.56
C ASP A 372 10.49 -12.82 10.01
N VAL A 373 10.85 -11.71 9.35
CA VAL A 373 10.84 -11.60 7.88
C VAL A 373 12.14 -11.08 7.27
N VAL A 374 13.17 -10.75 8.07
CA VAL A 374 14.46 -10.25 7.55
C VAL A 374 15.04 -11.19 6.49
N ASP A 375 15.16 -12.49 6.82
CA ASP A 375 15.80 -13.48 5.95
C ASP A 375 15.04 -13.63 4.62
N SER A 376 13.71 -13.55 4.65
CA SER A 376 12.86 -13.59 3.47
C SER A 376 13.08 -12.37 2.57
N ASN A 377 13.21 -11.18 3.16
CA ASN A 377 13.50 -9.95 2.44
C ASN A 377 14.92 -9.94 1.84
N LEU A 378 15.94 -10.39 2.59
CA LEU A 378 17.31 -10.50 2.09
C LEU A 378 17.43 -11.55 0.98
N SER A 379 16.73 -12.67 1.12
CA SER A 379 16.66 -13.71 0.09
C SER A 379 16.04 -13.16 -1.19
N ALA A 380 14.89 -12.49 -1.08
CA ALA A 380 14.22 -11.87 -2.22
C ALA A 380 15.08 -10.82 -2.91
N LEU A 381 15.73 -9.94 -2.14
CA LEU A 381 16.66 -8.93 -2.64
C LEU A 381 17.80 -9.54 -3.48
N ASN A 382 18.40 -10.63 -2.97
CA ASN A 382 19.51 -11.31 -3.64
C ASN A 382 19.07 -12.05 -4.91
N VAL A 383 17.93 -12.74 -4.88
CA VAL A 383 17.37 -13.43 -6.05
C VAL A 383 16.99 -12.40 -7.12
N PHE A 384 16.23 -11.37 -6.76
CA PHE A 384 15.83 -10.31 -7.67
C PHE A 384 17.03 -9.62 -8.33
N HIS A 385 18.10 -9.37 -7.57
CA HIS A 385 19.32 -8.81 -8.13
C HIS A 385 19.96 -9.69 -9.20
N ARG A 386 19.94 -11.02 -9.02
CA ARG A 386 20.44 -11.96 -10.04
C ARG A 386 19.58 -11.96 -11.30
N LEU A 387 18.26 -11.82 -11.15
CA LEU A 387 17.31 -11.88 -12.26
C LEU A 387 17.26 -10.56 -13.05
N ARG A 388 17.16 -9.42 -12.37
CA ARG A 388 16.89 -8.10 -12.99
C ARG A 388 18.00 -7.08 -12.84
N GLY A 389 19.02 -7.36 -12.03
CA GLY A 389 20.00 -6.35 -11.61
C GLY A 389 20.80 -5.75 -12.75
N MET A 390 21.19 -6.53 -13.75
CA MET A 390 21.90 -6.01 -14.93
C MET A 390 21.02 -5.04 -15.73
N VAL A 391 19.78 -5.43 -16.02
CA VAL A 391 18.85 -4.62 -16.82
C VAL A 391 18.49 -3.33 -16.09
N LEU A 392 18.18 -3.42 -14.80
CA LEU A 392 17.84 -2.26 -13.99
C LEU A 392 19.02 -1.33 -13.76
N SER A 393 20.25 -1.85 -13.68
CA SER A 393 21.45 -1.00 -13.61
C SER A 393 21.62 -0.16 -14.87
N HIS A 394 21.37 -0.74 -16.06
CA HIS A 394 21.47 -0.02 -17.32
C HIS A 394 20.31 0.95 -17.57
N LYS A 395 19.11 0.60 -17.12
CA LYS A 395 17.90 1.41 -17.37
C LYS A 395 17.53 2.35 -16.23
N TRP A 396 18.28 2.38 -15.13
CA TRP A 396 17.91 3.05 -13.88
C TRP A 396 17.46 4.50 -14.05
N ASP A 397 18.13 5.27 -14.90
CA ASP A 397 17.83 6.70 -15.07
C ASP A 397 16.70 6.95 -16.08
N SER A 398 16.26 5.91 -16.78
CA SER A 398 15.26 5.97 -17.85
C SER A 398 13.88 5.41 -17.47
N ILE A 399 13.73 4.84 -16.26
CA ILE A 399 12.51 4.17 -15.80
C ILE A 399 11.97 4.73 -14.48
#